data_AF-A0A084A7V1-F1
#
_entry.id   AF-A0A084A7V1-F1
#
_cell.length_a   1.000
_cell.length_b   1.000
_cell.length_c   1.000
_cell.angle_alpha   90.00
_cell.angle_beta   90.00
_cell.angle_gamma   90.00
#
_symmetry.space_group_name_H-M   'P 1'
#
loop_
_entity.id
_entity.type
_entity.pdbx_description
1 polymer ?
#
loop_
_entity_poly.entity_id
_entity_poly.type
_entity_poly.pdbx_seq_one_letter_code
_entity_poly.pdbx_strand_id
1 'polypeptide(L)'
;MPYEFIDTIDSSDNPGFLSSEAFSLDGVYPENELKKFGVNYFTLQVSGREALSYDLNKADSISGIDGETLIDKRLPGRELTVKFKIEASDASLFAVAYRQLKGFLQGSERT
;
A
#
# COMPACT_ATOMS: atom_id res chain seq x y z
N MET A 1 24.05 21.29 37.01
CA MET A 1 22.76 20.60 36.78
C MET A 1 23.11 19.23 36.23
N PRO A 2 22.67 18.12 36.85
CA PRO A 2 22.94 16.80 36.31
C PRO A 2 22.09 16.59 35.06
N TYR A 3 22.66 15.88 34.08
CA TYR A 3 21.99 15.52 32.83
C TYR A 3 20.93 14.43 33.12
N GLU A 4 19.70 14.68 32.70
CA GLU A 4 18.59 13.73 32.79
C GLU A 4 18.53 12.93 31.48
N PHE A 5 18.74 11.62 31.57
CA PHE A 5 18.71 10.74 30.40
C PHE A 5 17.25 10.57 29.95
N ILE A 6 16.94 11.13 28.79
CA ILE A 6 15.64 10.94 28.13
C ILE A 6 15.80 9.78 27.16
N ASP A 7 15.10 8.69 27.45
CA ASP A 7 15.12 7.49 26.62
C ASP A 7 14.26 7.70 25.37
N THR A 8 14.90 7.88 24.21
CA THR A 8 14.23 8.15 22.93
C THR A 8 13.43 6.97 22.37
N ILE A 9 13.50 5.78 23.00
CA ILE A 9 12.77 4.59 22.55
C ILE A 9 11.48 4.32 23.34
N ASP A 10 11.20 5.04 24.43
CA ASP A 10 9.91 4.97 25.11
C ASP A 10 8.86 5.84 24.41
N SER A 11 8.51 5.43 23.20
CA SER A 11 7.23 5.79 22.59
C SER A 11 6.18 4.83 23.16
N SER A 12 5.80 5.05 24.43
CA SER A 12 4.70 4.33 25.09
C SER A 12 3.32 4.64 24.48
N ASP A 13 3.26 5.51 23.47
CA ASP A 13 2.17 5.57 22.49
C ASP A 13 2.49 4.61 21.33
N ASN A 14 2.40 3.30 21.56
CA ASN A 14 2.76 2.29 20.56
C ASN A 14 1.66 2.27 19.47
N PRO A 15 1.87 2.89 18.28
CA PRO A 15 0.89 2.81 17.21
C PRO A 15 1.01 1.38 16.68
N GLY A 16 0.01 0.57 17.01
CA GLY A 16 0.10 -0.89 16.97
C GLY A 16 0.91 -1.45 15.81
N PHE A 17 1.93 -2.26 16.11
CA PHE A 17 2.79 -3.03 15.20
C PHE A 17 2.39 -2.93 13.72
N LEU A 18 2.83 -1.85 13.07
CA LEU A 18 2.61 -1.65 11.64
C LEU A 18 3.66 -2.43 10.86
N SER A 19 3.24 -3.11 9.80
CA SER A 19 4.17 -3.76 8.86
C SER A 19 5.05 -2.72 8.17
N SER A 20 6.29 -3.08 7.82
CA SER A 20 7.19 -2.21 7.04
C SER A 20 6.63 -1.86 5.66
N GLU A 21 5.72 -2.70 5.15
CA GLU A 21 5.01 -2.48 3.89
C GLU A 21 3.56 -1.99 4.09
N ALA A 22 3.19 -1.57 5.30
CA ALA A 22 1.86 -1.03 5.59
C ALA A 22 1.52 0.12 4.64
N PHE A 23 0.27 0.13 4.17
CA PHE A 23 -0.24 1.22 3.34
C PHE A 23 -1.29 2.02 4.11
N SER A 24 -1.30 3.32 3.88
CA SER A 24 -2.32 4.24 4.39
C SER A 24 -3.23 4.68 3.26
N LEU A 25 -4.53 4.69 3.52
CA LEU A 25 -5.50 5.41 2.71
C LEU A 25 -5.96 6.63 3.51
N ASP A 26 -5.64 7.83 3.03
CA ASP A 26 -6.01 9.11 3.67
C ASP A 26 -5.55 9.25 5.11
N GLY A 27 -4.37 8.72 5.42
CA GLY A 27 -3.81 8.73 6.77
C GLY A 27 -4.37 7.64 7.70
N VAL A 28 -5.32 6.82 7.24
CA VAL A 28 -5.86 5.69 7.99
C VAL A 28 -5.20 4.39 7.51
N TYR A 29 -4.77 3.58 8.48
CA TYR A 29 -4.18 2.27 8.23
C TYR A 29 -5.22 1.17 8.47
N PRO A 30 -5.41 0.23 7.52
CA PRO A 30 -6.31 -0.90 7.72
C PRO A 30 -5.87 -1.78 8.90
N GLU A 31 -4.56 -1.84 9.16
CA GLU A 31 -3.98 -2.51 10.34
C GLU A 31 -4.56 -1.96 11.65
N ASN A 32 -4.71 -0.64 11.75
CA ASN A 32 -5.27 0.02 12.93
C ASN A 32 -6.79 -0.14 13.01
N GLU A 33 -7.49 -0.05 11.87
CA GLU A 33 -8.95 -0.18 11.83
C GLU A 33 -9.41 -1.59 12.19
N LEU A 34 -8.81 -2.63 11.59
CA LEU A 34 -9.19 -4.01 11.86
C LEU A 34 -8.82 -4.45 13.28
N LYS A 35 -7.73 -3.90 13.85
CA LYS A 35 -7.32 -4.19 15.22
C LYS A 35 -8.37 -3.78 16.26
N LYS A 36 -9.16 -2.72 16.00
CA LYS A 36 -10.29 -2.32 16.87
C LYS A 36 -11.37 -3.40 17.00
N PHE A 37 -11.49 -4.28 16.00
CA PHE A 37 -12.45 -5.38 15.99
C PHE A 37 -11.85 -6.72 16.47
N GLY A 38 -10.64 -6.69 17.03
CA GLY A 38 -9.95 -7.89 17.53
C GLY A 38 -9.42 -8.81 16.43
N VAL A 39 -9.27 -8.30 15.20
CA VAL A 39 -8.74 -9.04 14.06
C VAL A 39 -7.40 -8.45 13.66
N ASN A 40 -6.40 -9.30 13.45
CA ASN A 40 -5.10 -8.84 12.99
C ASN A 40 -5.06 -8.82 11.46
N TYR A 41 -4.74 -7.66 10.90
CA TYR A 41 -4.44 -7.48 9.48
C TYR A 41 -2.94 -7.23 9.35
N PHE A 42 -2.31 -7.87 8.37
CA PHE A 42 -0.90 -7.64 8.05
C PHE A 42 -0.73 -7.41 6.56
N THR A 43 -0.10 -6.29 6.21
CA THR A 43 0.38 -6.08 4.85
C THR A 43 1.68 -6.85 4.65
N LEU A 44 1.71 -7.79 3.70
CA LEU A 44 2.87 -8.65 3.44
C LEU A 44 3.80 -8.08 2.40
N GLN A 45 3.23 -7.56 1.30
CA GLN A 45 4.03 -7.04 0.19
C GLN A 45 3.24 -6.04 -0.64
N VAL A 46 3.87 -4.95 -1.08
CA VAL A 46 3.30 -4.00 -2.05
C VAL A 46 4.16 -3.97 -3.31
N SER A 47 3.64 -4.59 -4.37
CA SER A 47 4.29 -4.63 -5.67
C SER A 47 3.78 -3.54 -6.60
N GLY A 48 4.57 -3.26 -7.63
CA GLY A 48 4.24 -2.25 -8.62
C GLY A 48 4.43 -0.85 -8.10
N ARG A 49 5.21 -0.61 -7.02
CA ARG A 49 5.72 0.72 -6.62
C ARG A 49 7.21 0.95 -6.91
N GLU A 50 7.91 -0.07 -7.37
CA GLU A 50 9.38 -0.09 -7.47
C GLU A 50 9.93 0.54 -8.75
N ALA A 51 9.36 0.21 -9.91
CA ALA A 51 9.85 0.66 -11.21
C ALA A 51 8.79 1.45 -11.99
N LEU A 52 9.19 2.58 -12.57
CA LEU A 52 8.31 3.42 -13.37
C LEU A 52 8.34 2.97 -14.84
N SER A 53 7.24 2.40 -15.30
CA SER A 53 7.08 2.00 -16.70
C SER A 53 6.63 3.19 -17.55
N TYR A 54 7.19 3.29 -18.77
CA TYR A 54 6.79 4.27 -19.77
C TYR A 54 6.19 3.55 -20.96
N ASP A 55 5.07 4.06 -21.44
CA ASP A 55 4.51 3.67 -22.72
C ASP A 55 5.22 4.50 -23.80
N LEU A 56 5.95 3.82 -24.69
CA LEU A 56 6.76 4.44 -25.74
C LEU A 56 6.16 4.09 -27.09
N ASN A 57 5.64 5.08 -27.79
CA ASN A 57 5.21 4.91 -29.17
C ASN A 57 6.39 5.22 -30.08
N LYS A 58 6.81 4.23 -30.86
CA LYS A 58 7.91 4.31 -31.80
C LYS A 58 7.40 4.08 -33.22
N ALA A 59 7.92 4.85 -34.16
CA ALA A 59 7.76 4.57 -35.59
C ALA A 59 8.95 3.76 -36.05
N ASP A 60 8.67 2.71 -36.83
CA ASP A 60 9.68 2.07 -37.66
C ASP A 60 10.28 3.10 -38.61
N SER A 61 11.61 3.06 -38.77
CA SER A 61 12.29 3.86 -39.76
C SER A 61 11.91 3.40 -41.17
N ILE A 62 12.04 4.32 -42.13
CA ILE A 62 11.88 4.03 -43.57
C ILE A 62 12.80 2.87 -43.98
N SER A 63 12.26 1.96 -44.79
CA SER A 63 12.93 0.74 -45.26
C SER A 63 14.36 1.02 -45.76
N GLY A 64 15.36 0.43 -45.09
CA GLY A 64 16.77 0.52 -45.44
C GLY A 64 17.65 1.36 -44.49
N ILE A 65 17.09 1.88 -43.38
CA ILE A 65 17.83 2.64 -42.37
C ILE A 65 17.65 1.96 -41.01
N ASP A 66 18.74 1.57 -40.35
CA ASP A 66 18.68 0.98 -39.01
C ASP A 66 18.36 2.04 -37.95
N GLY A 67 17.31 1.81 -37.16
CA GLY A 67 16.92 2.65 -36.02
C GLY A 67 15.41 2.77 -35.84
N GLU A 68 14.96 3.31 -34.69
CA GLU A 68 13.55 3.60 -34.44
C GLU A 68 13.40 5.08 -34.03
N THR A 69 12.38 5.77 -34.54
CA THR A 69 12.09 7.15 -34.11
C THR A 69 11.05 7.15 -33.00
N LEU A 70 11.37 7.74 -31.86
CA LEU A 70 10.42 7.92 -30.76
C LEU A 70 9.41 9.01 -31.14
N ILE A 71 8.12 8.66 -31.19
CA ILE A 71 7.02 9.57 -31.53
C ILE A 71 6.48 10.23 -30.26
N ASP A 72 6.12 9.42 -29.28
CA ASP A 72 5.60 9.91 -28.01
C ASP A 72 5.97 9.00 -26.83
N LYS A 73 5.92 9.61 -25.64
CA LYS A 73 6.20 8.98 -24.37
C LYS A 73 5.09 9.34 -23.39
N ARG A 74 4.39 8.34 -22.87
CA ARG A 74 3.33 8.53 -21.88
C ARG A 74 3.67 7.83 -20.58
N LEU A 75 3.20 8.43 -19.49
CA LEU A 75 3.23 7.83 -18.17
C LEU A 75 1.84 7.26 -17.89
N PRO A 76 1.61 5.95 -18.08
CA PRO A 76 0.31 5.36 -17.78
C PRO A 76 0.06 5.41 -16.27
N GLY A 77 -1.23 5.37 -15.88
CA GLY A 77 -1.60 5.10 -14.50
C GLY A 77 -0.99 3.78 -14.04
N ARG A 78 -0.45 3.74 -12.82
CA ARG A 78 0.16 2.53 -12.26
C ARG A 78 -0.82 1.82 -11.33
N GLU A 79 -0.91 0.52 -11.48
CA GLU A 79 -1.62 -0.36 -10.55
C GLU A 79 -0.65 -0.84 -9.45
N LEU A 80 -1.08 -0.71 -8.20
CA LEU A 80 -0.34 -1.21 -7.03
C LEU A 80 -1.01 -2.49 -6.53
N THR A 81 -0.26 -3.58 -6.48
CA THR A 81 -0.76 -4.86 -5.99
C THR A 81 -0.32 -5.07 -4.55
N VAL A 82 -1.28 -5.09 -3.63
CA VAL A 82 -1.03 -5.32 -2.20
C VAL A 82 -1.37 -6.76 -1.83
N LYS A 83 -0.37 -7.52 -1.38
CA LYS A 83 -0.57 -8.82 -0.73
C LYS A 83 -0.79 -8.61 0.77
N PHE A 84 -1.83 -9.22 1.30
CA PHE A 84 -2.22 -9.06 2.69
C PHE A 84 -2.64 -10.39 3.32
N LYS A 85 -2.67 -10.41 4.65
CA LYS A 85 -3.10 -11.54 5.48
C LYS A 85 -4.05 -11.05 6.57
N ILE A 86 -5.11 -11.80 6.82
CA ILE A 86 -6.06 -11.55 7.91
C ILE A 86 -6.06 -12.78 8.81
N GLU A 87 -5.79 -12.57 10.10
CA GLU A 87 -5.86 -13.61 11.13
C GLU A 87 -7.03 -13.32 12.07
N ALA A 88 -7.98 -14.25 12.11
CA ALA A 88 -9.12 -14.21 13.00
C ALA A 88 -9.29 -15.57 13.69
N SER A 89 -9.79 -15.56 14.92
CA SER A 89 -10.04 -16.78 15.69
C SER A 89 -11.28 -17.55 15.22
N ASP A 90 -12.23 -16.87 14.56
CA ASP A 90 -13.50 -17.44 14.12
C ASP A 90 -13.81 -17.05 12.66
N ALA A 91 -14.50 -17.94 11.94
CA ALA A 91 -14.90 -17.72 10.55
C ALA A 91 -15.89 -16.55 10.39
N SER A 92 -16.78 -16.35 11.37
CA SER A 92 -17.74 -15.25 11.36
C SER A 92 -17.03 -13.91 11.51
N LEU A 93 -16.04 -13.85 12.41
CA LEU A 93 -15.19 -12.66 12.59
C LEU A 93 -14.39 -12.35 11.33
N PHE A 94 -13.81 -13.38 10.69
CA PHE A 94 -13.12 -13.20 9.40
C PHE A 94 -14.04 -12.58 8.34
N ALA A 95 -15.28 -13.09 8.20
CA ALA A 95 -16.22 -12.58 7.21
C ALA A 95 -16.65 -11.12 7.49
N VAL A 96 -16.80 -10.74 8.76
CA VAL A 96 -17.09 -9.35 9.16
C VAL A 96 -15.91 -8.45 8.86
N ALA A 97 -14.70 -8.84 9.27
CA ALA A 97 -13.46 -8.12 8.98
C ALA A 97 -13.23 -7.90 7.48
N TYR A 98 -13.45 -8.93 6.67
CA TYR A 98 -13.30 -8.84 5.21
C TYR A 98 -14.31 -7.85 4.59
N ARG A 99 -15.55 -7.83 5.08
CA ARG A 99 -16.56 -6.85 4.63
C ARG A 99 -16.21 -5.43 5.03
N GLN A 100 -15.69 -5.23 6.24
CA GLN A 100 -15.20 -3.92 6.69
C GLN A 100 -14.03 -3.42 5.86
N LEU A 101 -13.03 -4.29 5.60
CA LEU A 101 -11.91 -3.96 4.71
C LEU A 101 -12.42 -3.54 3.32
N LYS A 102 -13.39 -4.26 2.76
CA LYS A 102 -14.01 -3.88 1.49
C LYS A 102 -14.66 -2.48 1.56
N GLY A 103 -15.40 -2.18 2.64
CA GLY A 103 -16.01 -0.86 2.84
C GLY A 103 -14.98 0.25 2.94
N PHE A 104 -13.89 0.01 3.69
CA PHE A 104 -12.76 0.92 3.81
C PHE A 104 -12.13 1.22 2.44
N LEU A 105 -11.89 0.19 1.62
CA LEU A 105 -11.31 0.33 0.29
C LEU A 105 -12.25 0.99 -0.73
N GLN A 106 -13.57 0.80 -0.60
CA GLN A 106 -14.56 1.45 -1.48
C GLN A 106 -14.69 2.94 -1.21
N GLY A 107 -14.19 3.44 -0.08
CA GLY A 107 -14.26 4.85 0.24
C GLY A 107 -15.68 5.32 0.60
N SER A 108 -16.54 4.41 1.07
CA SER A 108 -17.95 4.70 1.41
C SER A 108 -18.11 5.82 2.46
N GLU A 109 -17.05 6.14 3.21
CA GLU A 109 -17.03 7.18 4.26
C GLU A 109 -16.21 8.42 3.87
N ARG A 110 -15.85 8.59 2.59
CA ARG A 110 -15.09 9.74 2.09
C ARG A 110 -16.06 10.85 1.68
N THR A 111 -16.33 11.78 2.61
CA THR A 111 -17.06 13.03 2.34
C THR A 111 -16.09 14.18 2.12
#